data_AF-K0J3W9-F1
#
_entry.id   AF-K0J3W9-F1
#
_cell.length_a   1.000
_cell.length_b   1.000
_cell.length_c   1.000
_cell.angle_alpha   90.00
_cell.angle_beta   90.00
_cell.angle_gamma   90.00
#
_symmetry.space_group_name_H-M   'P 1'
#
loop_
_entity.id
_entity.type
_entity.pdbx_description
1 polymer ?
#
loop_
_entity_poly.entity_id
_entity_poly.type
_entity_poly.pdbx_seq_one_letter_code
_entity_poly.pdbx_strand_id
1 'polypeptide(L)'
;MNLIGAILLIIATSLIGFEKAARLKKRPDQILQFKGALQVMEAEILYSQRLLADVCLQISTQIPAPVSHFFRKIGEEIGHHHDLPKLWIDELKHLLSYSALKHDEINVLKQFGQTLGHFDLINQQKQIQLAIVHLDRILIEAQNEYLIFSKVYRGIGVLSGILIALILM
;
A
#
# COMPACT_ATOMS: atom_id res chain seq x y z
N MET A 1 -26.71 -2.98 35.46
CA MET A 1 -25.46 -3.78 35.29
C MET A 1 -24.45 -3.46 36.40
N ASN A 2 -23.61 -4.40 36.85
CA ASN A 2 -22.56 -4.10 37.84
C ASN A 2 -21.40 -3.31 37.19
N LEU A 3 -20.74 -2.42 37.95
CA LEU A 3 -19.69 -1.51 37.48
C LEU A 3 -18.58 -2.19 36.67
N ILE A 4 -18.20 -3.42 37.06
CA ILE A 4 -17.18 -4.21 36.36
C ILE A 4 -17.60 -4.55 34.92
N GLY A 5 -18.90 -4.84 34.70
CA GLY A 5 -19.45 -5.14 33.38
C GLY A 5 -19.42 -3.90 32.47
N ALA A 6 -19.75 -2.73 33.02
CA ALA A 6 -19.66 -1.46 32.29
C ALA A 6 -18.23 -1.19 31.80
N ILE A 7 -17.25 -1.39 32.68
CA ILE A 7 -15.83 -1.17 32.36
C ILE A 7 -15.35 -2.15 31.29
N LEU A 8 -15.66 -3.44 31.41
CA LEU A 8 -15.29 -4.45 30.41
C LEU A 8 -15.87 -4.13 29.04
N LEU A 9 -17.11 -3.67 28.98
CA LEU A 9 -17.78 -3.31 27.73
C LEU A 9 -17.08 -2.13 27.05
N ILE A 10 -16.76 -1.08 27.80
CA ILE A 10 -16.05 0.10 27.28
C ILE A 10 -14.67 -0.30 26.72
N ILE A 11 -13.94 -1.18 27.42
CA ILE A 11 -12.65 -1.67 26.95
C ILE A 11 -12.82 -2.43 25.62
N ALA A 12 -13.78 -3.34 25.54
CA ALA A 12 -14.02 -4.14 24.34
C ALA A 12 -14.34 -3.26 23.11
N THR A 13 -15.26 -2.29 23.23
CA THR A 13 -15.61 -1.40 22.11
C THR A 13 -14.45 -0.47 21.74
N SER A 14 -13.66 -0.03 22.73
CA SER A 14 -12.46 0.78 22.50
C SER A 14 -11.41 0.00 21.72
N LEU A 15 -11.13 -1.26 22.08
CA LEU A 15 -10.19 -2.11 21.36
C LEU A 15 -10.58 -2.27 19.87
N ILE A 16 -11.87 -2.45 19.58
CA ILE A 16 -12.39 -2.51 18.22
C ILE A 16 -12.13 -1.20 17.46
N GLY A 17 -12.39 -0.05 18.09
CA GLY A 17 -12.12 1.26 17.49
C GLY A 17 -10.64 1.49 17.19
N PHE A 18 -9.76 1.07 18.11
CA PHE A 18 -8.31 1.15 17.93
C PHE A 18 -7.80 0.22 16.84
N GLU A 19 -8.34 -0.98 16.72
CA GLU A 19 -7.99 -1.92 15.65
C GLU A 19 -8.38 -1.36 14.27
N LYS A 20 -9.60 -0.82 14.13
CA LYS A 20 -10.03 -0.16 12.89
C LYS A 20 -9.13 1.01 12.53
N ALA A 21 -8.77 1.84 13.52
CA ALA A 21 -7.83 2.93 13.32
C ALA A 21 -6.44 2.45 12.87
N ALA A 22 -5.94 1.33 13.41
CA ALA A 22 -4.65 0.77 13.01
C ALA A 22 -4.67 0.25 11.56
N ARG A 23 -5.79 -0.33 11.10
CA ARG A 23 -5.93 -0.80 9.71
C ARG A 23 -5.81 0.33 8.69
N LEU A 24 -6.20 1.56 9.03
CA LEU A 24 -6.06 2.73 8.14
C LEU A 24 -4.59 3.04 7.80
N LYS A 25 -3.63 2.63 8.65
CA LYS A 25 -2.20 2.84 8.41
C LYS A 25 -1.68 2.00 7.23
N LYS A 26 -2.36 0.92 6.86
CA LYS A 26 -1.91 0.02 5.80
C LYS A 26 -1.76 0.72 4.45
N ARG A 27 -2.68 1.63 4.11
CA ARG A 27 -2.64 2.37 2.83
C ARG A 27 -1.38 3.23 2.67
N PRO A 28 -1.10 4.21 3.56
CA PRO A 28 0.12 5.02 3.44
C PRO A 28 1.41 4.17 3.54
N ASP A 29 1.42 3.11 4.36
CA ASP A 29 2.58 2.21 4.44
C ASP A 29 2.83 1.51 3.10
N GLN A 30 1.80 1.02 2.41
CA GLN A 30 1.93 0.37 1.10
C GLN A 30 2.32 1.35 -0.01
N ILE A 31 1.82 2.58 0.01
CA ILE A 31 2.23 3.64 -0.94
C ILE A 31 3.73 3.93 -0.78
N LEU A 32 4.20 4.07 0.46
CA LEU A 32 5.60 4.31 0.76
C LEU A 32 6.49 3.15 0.27
N GLN A 33 6.03 1.91 0.43
CA GLN A 33 6.72 0.72 -0.08
C GLN A 33 6.85 0.73 -1.60
N PHE A 34 5.77 1.06 -2.33
CA PHE A 34 5.82 1.19 -3.78
C PHE A 34 6.73 2.32 -4.23
N LYS A 35 6.66 3.48 -3.58
CA LYS A 35 7.55 4.61 -3.85
C LYS A 35 9.03 4.20 -3.69
N GLY A 36 9.37 3.57 -2.57
CA GLY A 36 10.73 3.07 -2.32
C GLY A 36 11.17 2.02 -3.34
N ALA A 37 10.28 1.09 -3.70
CA ALA A 37 10.57 0.08 -4.72
C ALA A 37 10.83 0.71 -6.09
N LEU A 38 10.04 1.70 -6.52
CA LEU A 38 10.26 2.41 -7.77
C LEU A 38 11.58 3.20 -7.77
N GLN A 39 12.00 3.76 -6.63
CA GLN A 39 13.30 4.42 -6.49
C GLN A 39 14.47 3.42 -6.64
N VAL A 40 14.34 2.22 -6.06
CA VAL A 40 15.33 1.15 -6.25
C VAL A 40 15.37 0.72 -7.72
N MET A 41 14.21 0.55 -8.35
CA MET A 41 14.15 0.25 -9.79
C MET A 41 14.78 1.34 -10.64
N GLU A 42 14.54 2.63 -10.34
CA GLU A 42 15.18 3.75 -11.05
C GLU A 42 16.71 3.65 -10.98
N ALA A 43 17.26 3.46 -9.77
CA ALA A 43 18.70 3.35 -9.59
C ALA A 43 19.29 2.14 -10.32
N GLU A 44 18.64 0.98 -10.25
CA GLU A 44 19.17 -0.23 -10.90
C GLU A 44 19.02 -0.16 -12.43
N ILE A 45 17.91 0.34 -12.97
CA ILE A 45 17.70 0.49 -14.43
C ILE A 45 18.70 1.49 -15.04
N LEU A 46 19.10 2.52 -14.29
CA LEU A 46 20.02 3.55 -14.79
C LEU A 46 21.50 3.14 -14.68
N TYR A 47 21.88 2.42 -13.63
CA TYR A 47 23.29 2.25 -13.26
C TYR A 47 23.78 0.80 -13.35
N SER A 48 22.90 -0.18 -13.53
CA SER A 48 23.21 -1.59 -13.37
C SER A 48 22.73 -2.40 -14.59
N GLN A 49 23.59 -3.31 -15.07
CA GLN A 49 23.25 -4.29 -16.11
C GLN A 49 22.38 -5.44 -15.56
N ARG A 50 21.87 -5.34 -14.32
CA ARG A 50 21.04 -6.38 -13.73
C ARG A 50 19.72 -6.51 -14.47
N LEU A 51 19.30 -7.76 -14.63
CA LEU A 51 18.00 -8.08 -15.19
C LEU A 51 16.92 -7.54 -14.24
N LEU A 52 15.88 -6.92 -14.80
CA LEU A 52 14.74 -6.42 -14.04
C LEU A 52 14.13 -7.48 -13.10
N ALA A 53 14.23 -8.76 -13.50
CA ALA A 53 13.89 -9.92 -12.69
C ALA A 53 14.56 -9.90 -11.31
N ASP A 54 15.89 -9.75 -11.28
CA ASP A 54 16.70 -9.78 -10.06
C ASP A 54 16.38 -8.61 -9.15
N VAL A 55 16.15 -7.44 -9.73
CA VAL A 55 15.75 -6.22 -8.99
C VAL A 55 14.40 -6.45 -8.31
N CYS A 56 13.41 -6.98 -9.02
CA CYS A 56 12.10 -7.29 -8.46
C CYS A 56 12.18 -8.35 -7.34
N LEU A 57 12.97 -9.41 -7.54
CA LEU A 57 13.19 -10.43 -6.50
C LEU A 57 13.88 -9.83 -5.26
N GLN A 58 14.91 -9.00 -5.43
CA GLN A 58 15.59 -8.33 -4.33
C GLN A 58 14.65 -7.39 -3.55
N ILE A 59 13.83 -6.60 -4.26
CA ILE A 59 12.82 -5.74 -3.62
C ILE A 59 11.84 -6.59 -2.81
N SER A 60 11.43 -7.75 -3.33
CA SER A 60 10.46 -8.62 -2.67
C SER A 60 10.94 -9.16 -1.32
N THR A 61 12.26 -9.32 -1.11
CA THR A 61 12.80 -9.81 0.17
C THR A 61 12.91 -8.71 1.23
N GLN A 62 12.81 -7.44 0.85
CA GLN A 62 13.04 -6.29 1.75
C GLN A 62 11.74 -5.62 2.22
N ILE A 63 10.62 -5.93 1.58
CA ILE A 63 9.33 -5.27 1.80
C ILE A 63 8.32 -6.29 2.36
N PRO A 64 7.40 -5.90 3.26
CA PRO A 64 6.36 -6.82 3.72
C PRO A 64 5.26 -7.06 2.66
N ALA A 65 4.47 -8.12 2.88
CA ALA A 65 3.25 -8.35 2.12
C ALA A 65 2.24 -7.20 2.37
N PRO A 66 1.41 -6.82 1.39
CA PRO A 66 1.18 -7.48 0.09
C PRO A 66 2.15 -7.07 -1.04
N VAL A 67 2.94 -6.02 -0.85
CA VAL A 67 3.78 -5.43 -1.90
C VAL A 67 4.91 -6.36 -2.31
N SER A 68 5.50 -7.09 -1.38
CA SER A 68 6.51 -8.11 -1.74
C SER A 68 5.97 -9.22 -2.63
N HIS A 69 4.72 -9.66 -2.44
CA HIS A 69 4.15 -10.70 -3.29
C HIS A 69 4.03 -10.23 -4.74
N PHE A 70 3.65 -8.97 -4.94
CA PHE A 70 3.61 -8.35 -6.27
C PHE A 70 5.00 -8.37 -6.93
N PHE A 71 6.03 -7.83 -6.27
CA PHE A 71 7.37 -7.80 -6.85
C PHE A 71 7.97 -9.20 -7.04
N ARG A 72 7.70 -10.13 -6.13
CA ARG A 72 8.13 -11.53 -6.28
C ARG A 72 7.52 -12.15 -7.53
N LYS A 73 6.21 -11.96 -7.75
CA LYS A 73 5.51 -12.49 -8.92
C LYS A 73 6.06 -11.93 -10.22
N ILE A 74 6.29 -10.62 -10.28
CA ILE A 74 6.93 -10.00 -11.45
C ILE A 74 8.33 -10.61 -11.70
N GLY A 75 9.15 -10.73 -10.65
CA GLY A 75 10.51 -11.27 -10.77
C GLY A 75 10.57 -12.75 -11.18
N GLU A 76 9.63 -13.57 -10.72
CA GLU A 76 9.52 -14.98 -11.10
C GLU A 76 9.04 -15.17 -12.55
N GLU A 77 8.07 -14.37 -13.00
CA GLU A 77 7.34 -14.62 -14.25
C GLU A 77 7.91 -13.88 -15.48
N ILE A 78 8.72 -12.84 -15.27
CA ILE A 78 9.28 -12.00 -16.35
C ILE A 78 10.13 -12.80 -17.36
N GLY A 79 10.78 -13.89 -16.93
CA GLY A 79 11.55 -14.78 -17.81
C GLY A 79 10.70 -15.73 -18.65
N HIS A 80 9.43 -15.93 -18.27
CA HIS A 80 8.49 -16.84 -18.94
C HIS A 80 7.47 -16.09 -19.82
N HIS A 81 7.32 -14.78 -19.62
CA HIS A 81 6.36 -13.95 -20.33
C HIS A 81 7.05 -13.06 -21.37
N HIS A 82 6.50 -13.01 -22.58
CA HIS A 82 6.99 -12.14 -23.65
C HIS A 82 6.50 -10.67 -23.52
N ASP A 83 5.49 -10.41 -22.68
CA ASP A 83 4.85 -9.10 -22.54
C ASP A 83 4.85 -8.65 -21.07
N LEU A 84 5.90 -7.92 -20.70
CA LEU A 84 6.10 -7.39 -19.35
C LEU A 84 5.03 -6.37 -18.92
N PRO A 85 4.64 -5.38 -19.76
CA PRO A 85 3.51 -4.49 -19.45
C PRO A 85 2.22 -5.25 -19.10
N LYS A 86 1.91 -6.31 -19.85
CA LYS A 86 0.72 -7.12 -19.57
C LYS A 86 0.82 -7.85 -18.24
N LEU A 87 1.95 -8.53 -17.98
CA LEU A 87 2.21 -9.20 -16.71
C LEU A 87 2.05 -8.22 -15.53
N TRP A 88 2.63 -7.01 -15.63
CA TRP A 88 2.52 -5.98 -14.62
C TRP A 88 1.08 -5.55 -14.34
N ILE A 89 0.30 -5.32 -15.40
CA ILE A 89 -1.10 -4.90 -15.30
C ILE A 89 -1.96 -6.00 -14.67
N ASP A 90 -1.72 -7.27 -15.03
CA ASP A 90 -2.49 -8.39 -14.49
C ASP A 90 -2.19 -8.60 -12.99
N GLU A 91 -0.92 -8.53 -12.58
CA GLU A 91 -0.56 -8.57 -11.16
C GLU A 91 -1.09 -7.37 -10.35
N LEU A 92 -1.19 -6.18 -10.96
CA LEU A 92 -1.84 -5.03 -10.32
C LEU A 92 -3.33 -5.25 -10.06
N LYS A 93 -4.04 -5.95 -10.95
CA LYS A 93 -5.45 -6.31 -10.73
C LYS A 93 -5.58 -7.26 -9.54
N HIS A 94 -4.68 -8.24 -9.44
CA HIS A 94 -4.65 -9.13 -8.29
C HIS A 94 -4.36 -8.35 -7.00
N LEU A 95 -3.35 -7.48 -7.01
CA LEU A 95 -2.97 -6.65 -5.86
C LEU A 95 -4.12 -5.78 -5.34
N LEU A 96 -4.94 -5.21 -6.22
CA LEU A 96 -6.09 -4.38 -5.82
C LEU A 96 -7.09 -5.16 -4.93
N SER A 97 -7.20 -6.48 -5.10
CA SER A 97 -8.15 -7.30 -4.33
C SER A 97 -7.74 -7.58 -2.88
N TYR A 98 -6.45 -7.50 -2.54
CA TYR A 98 -5.94 -7.87 -1.21
C TYR A 98 -5.01 -6.82 -0.57
N SER A 99 -4.77 -5.70 -1.24
CA SER A 99 -4.04 -4.56 -0.68
C SER A 99 -4.98 -3.51 -0.07
N ALA A 100 -4.40 -2.51 0.58
CA ALA A 100 -5.11 -1.33 1.10
C ALA A 100 -5.00 -0.13 0.14
N LEU A 101 -4.43 -0.34 -1.06
CA LEU A 101 -4.34 0.68 -2.10
C LEU A 101 -5.74 0.99 -2.66
N LYS A 102 -5.94 2.23 -3.12
CA LYS A 102 -7.14 2.66 -3.83
C LYS A 102 -6.83 2.73 -5.34
N HIS A 103 -7.82 3.15 -6.11
CA HIS A 103 -7.72 3.22 -7.56
C HIS A 103 -6.67 4.24 -8.02
N ASP A 104 -6.45 5.32 -7.28
CA ASP A 104 -5.50 6.36 -7.65
C ASP A 104 -4.07 5.83 -7.68
N GLU A 105 -3.66 5.07 -6.66
CA GLU A 105 -2.34 4.45 -6.61
C GLU A 105 -2.18 3.41 -7.72
N ILE A 106 -3.21 2.56 -7.92
CA ILE A 106 -3.18 1.53 -8.96
C ILE A 106 -3.09 2.17 -10.36
N ASN A 107 -3.76 3.29 -10.59
CA ASN A 107 -3.70 4.00 -11.87
C ASN A 107 -2.29 4.55 -12.13
N VAL A 108 -1.62 5.12 -11.12
CA VAL A 108 -0.23 5.58 -11.25
C VAL A 108 0.71 4.41 -11.54
N LEU A 109 0.58 3.30 -10.79
CA LEU A 109 1.38 2.10 -11.01
C LEU A 109 1.11 1.45 -12.37
N LYS A 110 -0.13 1.52 -12.87
CA LYS A 110 -0.52 1.01 -14.18
C LYS A 110 0.12 1.83 -15.30
N GLN A 111 0.08 3.16 -15.20
CA GLN A 111 0.74 4.05 -16.15
C GLN A 111 2.24 3.77 -16.19
N PHE A 112 2.89 3.62 -15.03
CA PHE A 112 4.29 3.20 -14.99
C PHE A 112 4.52 1.85 -15.69
N GLY A 113 3.71 0.84 -15.38
CA GLY A 113 3.83 -0.49 -16.00
C GLY A 113 3.73 -0.50 -17.52
N GLN A 114 2.91 0.38 -18.10
CA GLN A 114 2.78 0.55 -19.56
C GLN A 114 4.06 1.09 -20.21
N THR A 115 4.94 1.73 -19.43
CA THR A 115 6.21 2.27 -19.93
C THR A 115 7.35 1.25 -19.90
N LEU A 116 7.14 0.09 -19.28
CA LEU A 116 8.14 -0.98 -19.27
C LEU A 116 8.33 -1.54 -20.70
N GLY A 117 9.58 -1.61 -21.16
CA GLY A 117 9.95 -2.25 -22.44
C GLY A 117 9.68 -1.44 -23.72
N HIS A 118 9.17 -0.21 -23.63
CA HIS A 118 8.76 0.58 -24.80
C HIS A 118 9.56 1.89 -25.02
N PHE A 119 10.35 2.34 -24.04
CA PHE A 119 10.96 3.68 -24.06
C PHE A 119 12.49 3.62 -24.00
N ASP A 120 13.15 4.61 -24.62
CA ASP A 120 14.56 4.93 -24.34
C ASP A 120 14.78 5.17 -22.84
N LEU A 121 15.95 4.78 -22.32
CA LEU A 121 16.30 4.84 -20.89
C LEU A 121 15.99 6.20 -20.24
N ILE A 122 16.24 7.32 -20.95
CA ILE A 122 15.95 8.68 -20.47
C ILE A 122 14.44 8.90 -20.27
N ASN A 123 13.63 8.42 -21.20
CA ASN A 123 12.17 8.54 -21.10
C ASN A 123 11.62 7.62 -20.02
N GLN A 124 12.14 6.39 -19.90
CA GLN A 124 11.77 5.48 -18.82
C GLN A 124 12.09 6.08 -17.44
N GLN A 125 13.26 6.71 -17.28
CA GLN A 125 13.60 7.43 -16.05
C GLN A 125 12.58 8.52 -15.72
N LYS A 126 12.25 9.39 -16.69
CA LYS A 126 11.27 10.45 -16.49
C LYS A 126 9.92 9.89 -16.07
N GLN A 127 9.48 8.77 -16.66
CA GLN A 127 8.22 8.13 -16.29
C GLN A 127 8.24 7.55 -14.88
N ILE A 128 9.36 6.96 -14.45
CA ILE A 128 9.54 6.50 -13.06
C ILE A 128 9.47 7.70 -12.10
N GLN A 129 10.18 8.79 -12.40
CA GLN A 129 10.16 10.00 -11.57
C GLN A 129 8.77 10.62 -11.48
N LEU A 130 8.04 10.68 -12.60
CA LEU A 130 6.66 11.15 -12.62
C LEU A 130 5.77 10.27 -11.72
N ALA A 131 5.88 8.94 -11.82
CA ALA A 131 5.15 8.02 -10.97
C ALA A 131 5.48 8.23 -9.48
N ILE A 132 6.75 8.42 -9.14
CA ILE A 132 7.20 8.72 -7.76
C ILE A 132 6.58 10.02 -7.24
N VAL A 133 6.59 11.09 -8.05
CA VAL A 133 5.98 12.38 -7.68
C VAL A 133 4.48 12.25 -7.45
N HIS A 134 3.78 11.50 -8.30
CA HIS A 134 2.35 11.23 -8.13
C HIS A 134 2.08 10.42 -6.85
N LEU A 135 2.86 9.36 -6.59
CA LEU A 135 2.75 8.58 -5.36
C LEU A 135 3.04 9.43 -4.11
N ASP A 136 3.98 10.38 -4.18
CA ASP A 136 4.29 11.27 -3.05
C ASP A 136 3.12 12.19 -2.71
N ARG A 137 2.46 12.74 -3.73
CA ARG A 137 1.23 13.51 -3.54
C ARG A 137 0.12 12.67 -2.90
N ILE A 138 -0.11 11.46 -3.40
CA ILE A 138 -1.14 10.55 -2.87
C ILE A 138 -0.77 10.10 -1.45
N LEU A 139 0.53 9.92 -1.15
CA LEU A 139 1.02 9.57 0.17
C LEU A 139 0.67 10.64 1.21
N ILE A 140 0.89 11.91 0.89
CA ILE A 140 0.56 13.04 1.79
C ILE A 140 -0.95 13.04 2.08
N GLU A 141 -1.78 12.83 1.05
CA GLU A 141 -3.23 12.74 1.22
C GLU A 141 -3.63 11.53 2.10
N ALA A 142 -3.07 10.36 1.84
CA ALA A 142 -3.33 9.14 2.62
C ALA A 142 -2.87 9.27 4.08
N GLN A 143 -1.76 9.97 4.33
CA GLN A 143 -1.29 10.27 5.69
C GLN A 143 -2.25 11.21 6.42
N ASN A 144 -2.73 12.27 5.76
CA ASN A 144 -3.72 13.17 6.33
C ASN A 144 -5.05 12.45 6.62
N GLU A 145 -5.52 11.62 5.69
CA GLU A 145 -6.70 10.78 5.87
C GLU A 145 -6.53 9.87 7.11
N TYR A 146 -5.39 9.18 7.22
CA TYR A 146 -5.06 8.37 8.39
C TYR A 146 -5.09 9.19 9.69
N LEU A 147 -4.47 10.37 9.73
CA LEU A 147 -4.40 11.21 10.93
C LEU A 147 -5.78 11.67 11.40
N ILE A 148 -6.68 12.00 10.47
CA ILE A 148 -8.04 12.44 10.78
C ILE A 148 -8.89 11.24 11.22
N PHE A 149 -8.99 10.21 10.38
CA PHE A 149 -9.91 9.11 10.62
C PHE A 149 -9.46 8.21 11.77
N SER A 150 -8.16 8.03 12.02
CA SER A 150 -7.70 7.24 13.17
C SER A 150 -8.19 7.80 14.50
N LYS A 151 -8.22 9.14 14.66
CA LYS A 151 -8.77 9.81 15.84
C LYS A 151 -10.27 9.58 15.95
N VAL A 152 -11.00 9.70 14.83
CA VAL A 152 -12.44 9.48 14.77
C VAL A 152 -12.82 8.05 15.16
N TYR A 153 -12.18 7.03 14.59
CA TYR A 153 -12.48 5.63 14.91
C TYR A 153 -12.16 5.27 16.37
N ARG A 154 -11.07 5.80 16.93
CA ARG A 154 -10.74 5.63 18.36
C ARG A 154 -11.81 6.28 19.24
N GLY A 155 -12.22 7.51 18.90
CA GLY A 155 -13.28 8.23 19.59
C GLY A 155 -14.62 7.49 19.56
N ILE A 156 -15.04 7.00 18.39
CA ILE A 156 -16.26 6.21 18.22
C ILE A 156 -16.23 4.93 19.08
N GLY A 157 -15.09 4.23 19.14
CA GLY A 157 -14.95 3.02 19.97
C GLY A 157 -15.19 3.30 21.46
N VAL A 158 -14.63 4.38 21.97
CA VAL A 158 -14.81 4.80 23.37
C VAL A 158 -16.25 5.30 23.61
N LEU A 159 -16.74 6.21 22.76
CA LEU A 159 -18.06 6.82 22.91
C LEU A 159 -19.20 5.80 22.79
N SER A 160 -19.11 4.84 21.86
CA SER A 160 -20.08 3.76 21.74
C SER A 160 -20.09 2.86 22.98
N GLY A 161 -18.92 2.57 23.55
CA GLY A 161 -18.80 1.83 24.80
C GLY A 161 -19.49 2.54 25.96
N ILE A 162 -19.23 3.84 26.11
CA ILE A 162 -19.86 4.67 27.15
C ILE A 162 -21.37 4.68 26.95
N LEU A 163 -21.85 4.92 25.72
CA LEU A 163 -23.27 4.96 25.40
C LEU A 163 -23.97 3.65 25.76
N ILE A 164 -23.43 2.51 25.32
CA ILE A 164 -24.00 1.18 25.60
C ILE A 164 -23.95 0.88 27.10
N ALA A 165 -22.85 1.22 27.77
CA ALA A 165 -22.72 1.04 29.21
C ALA A 165 -23.79 1.84 29.96
N LEU A 166 -24.07 3.08 29.56
CA LEU A 166 -25.13 3.92 30.15
C LEU A 166 -26.54 3.34 29.91
N ILE A 167 -26.81 2.80 28.73
CA ILE A 167 -28.12 2.20 28.40
C ILE A 167 -28.38 0.92 29.23
N LEU A 168 -27.33 0.13 29.48
CA LEU A 168 -27.42 -1.15 30.20
C LEU A 168 -27.28 -1.01 31.73
N MET A 169 -26.96 0.19 32.22
CA MET A 169 -26.67 0.42 33.63
C MET A 169 -27.92 0.30 34.48
#